data_AF-A0A945RXC1-F1
#
_entry.id   AF-A0A945RXC1-F1
#
_cell.length_a   1.000
_cell.length_b   1.000
_cell.length_c   1.000
_cell.angle_alpha   90.00
_cell.angle_beta   90.00
_cell.angle_gamma   90.00
#
_symmetry.space_group_name_H-M   'P 1'
#
loop_
_entity.id
_entity.type
_entity.pdbx_description
1 polymer ?
#
loop_
_entity_poly.entity_id
_entity_poly.type
_entity_poly.pdbx_seq_one_letter_code
_entity_poly.pdbx_strand_id
1 'polypeptide(L)'
;MSLLSSRASLSGRGNRRTISKGRTDMLRPTEPTNHVVPDTDRERRVGFAEVIYCPGKTDDQLRDVGKTLFANHENVLATRATPGQADALRSVAPEVLYNEPGRVAYVHRDQTITGVGTIAIISAGTTDIPVAEEAACTAEVMGNRVHRVYDVGVAGLHRVLAHRDELEDTHVVIVVAGMEGALPSVVGGLVSRPVIAVPTSVGYGTSFGGVTALLGMLNSCAPGVTVVNIDNGFGAAFAASRINHL
;
A
#
# COMPACT_ATOMS: atom_id res chain seq x y z
N MET A 1 44.43 47.93 18.32
CA MET A 1 44.72 47.76 19.76
C MET A 1 43.43 47.68 20.54
N SER A 2 43.21 46.53 21.21
CA SER A 2 42.30 46.21 22.33
C SER A 2 40.81 46.52 22.20
N LEU A 3 39.89 45.56 22.01
CA LEU A 3 39.42 44.47 22.90
C LEU A 3 38.87 44.89 24.27
N LEU A 4 37.71 44.28 24.58
CA LEU A 4 37.03 43.98 25.87
C LEU A 4 35.69 44.72 26.06
N SER A 5 34.54 44.08 25.79
CA SER A 5 33.87 43.01 26.56
C SER A 5 33.04 43.56 27.73
N SER A 6 31.73 43.70 27.53
CA SER A 6 30.77 43.71 28.65
C SER A 6 29.71 42.63 28.43
N ARG A 7 29.75 41.59 29.27
CA ARG A 7 28.72 40.55 29.38
C ARG A 7 27.52 41.13 30.12
N ALA A 8 26.34 41.10 29.50
CA ALA A 8 25.07 41.26 30.20
C ALA A 8 24.34 39.91 30.23
N SER A 9 23.98 39.52 31.43
CA SER A 9 23.35 38.27 31.85
C SER A 9 21.94 38.10 31.30
N LEU A 10 21.70 37.03 30.54
CA LEU A 10 20.35 36.53 30.24
C LEU A 10 20.00 35.39 31.20
N SER A 11 19.43 35.74 32.35
CA SER A 11 18.74 34.80 33.23
C SER A 11 17.33 34.51 32.68
N GLY A 12 17.26 33.69 31.63
CA GLY A 12 16.00 33.15 31.12
C GLY A 12 15.71 31.81 31.77
N ARG A 13 14.71 31.76 32.65
CA ARG A 13 14.20 30.54 33.30
C ARG A 13 13.82 29.51 32.23
N GLY A 14 14.70 28.52 32.02
CA GLY A 14 14.41 27.34 31.23
C GLY A 14 13.31 26.53 31.93
N ASN A 15 12.10 26.62 31.37
CA ASN A 15 10.97 25.76 31.70
C ASN A 15 11.35 24.33 31.32
N ARG A 16 11.99 23.59 32.25
CA ARG A 16 12.18 22.13 32.12
C ARG A 16 10.81 21.51 32.22
N ARG A 17 10.09 21.45 31.10
CA ARG A 17 9.01 20.49 30.92
C ARG A 17 9.64 19.12 31.10
N THR A 18 9.35 18.51 32.23
CA THR A 18 9.58 17.11 32.53
C THR A 18 9.14 16.31 31.31
N ILE A 19 10.09 15.72 30.60
CA ILE A 19 9.78 14.76 29.54
C ILE A 19 9.08 13.61 30.26
N SER A 20 7.76 13.56 30.12
CA SER A 20 6.92 12.51 30.68
C SER A 20 7.46 11.15 30.22
N LYS A 21 7.56 10.21 31.17
CA LYS A 21 7.89 8.78 31.00
C LYS A 21 6.90 8.00 30.09
N GLY A 22 6.49 8.57 28.95
CA GLY A 22 5.46 8.02 28.05
C GLY A 22 5.98 7.45 26.74
N ARG A 23 7.30 7.23 26.58
CA ARG A 23 7.91 6.80 25.31
C ARG A 23 8.60 5.44 25.34
N THR A 24 8.56 4.74 26.47
CA THR A 24 9.34 3.50 26.66
C THR A 24 8.61 2.22 26.26
N ASP A 25 7.34 2.28 25.81
CA ASP A 25 6.52 1.11 25.43
C ASP A 25 6.30 1.01 23.89
N MET A 26 7.19 1.62 23.08
CA MET A 26 7.04 1.67 21.61
C MET A 26 7.46 0.38 20.88
N LEU A 27 8.11 -0.57 21.55
CA LEU A 27 8.59 -1.81 20.96
C LEU A 27 8.33 -2.95 21.96
N ARG A 28 7.21 -3.65 21.78
CA ARG A 28 6.98 -4.90 22.50
C ARG A 28 7.70 -6.02 21.75
N PRO A 29 8.55 -6.82 22.42
CA PRO A 29 9.15 -7.98 21.80
C PRO A 29 8.04 -8.92 21.32
N THR A 30 8.14 -9.41 20.10
CA THR A 30 7.28 -10.48 19.63
C THR A 30 7.91 -11.83 19.89
N GLU A 31 7.07 -12.82 20.22
CA GLU A 31 7.54 -14.16 20.52
C GLU A 31 7.90 -14.88 19.20
N PRO A 32 9.11 -15.48 19.11
CA PRO A 32 9.51 -16.23 17.92
C PRO A 32 8.71 -17.52 17.79
N THR A 33 8.38 -17.91 16.56
CA THR A 33 7.92 -19.26 16.22
C THR A 33 9.10 -20.17 15.90
N ASN A 34 8.83 -21.36 15.36
CA ASN A 34 9.88 -22.28 14.93
C ASN A 34 10.72 -21.73 13.77
N HIS A 35 10.14 -20.91 12.88
CA HIS A 35 10.80 -20.45 11.66
C HIS A 35 10.84 -18.94 11.46
N VAL A 36 9.97 -18.18 12.13
CA VAL A 36 9.77 -16.74 11.89
C VAL A 36 9.54 -15.99 13.20
N VAL A 37 9.61 -14.66 13.15
CA VAL A 37 9.31 -13.79 14.30
C VAL A 37 8.25 -12.76 13.84
N PRO A 38 6.95 -13.11 13.87
CA PRO A 38 5.89 -12.23 13.39
C PRO A 38 5.74 -10.99 14.28
N ASP A 39 5.51 -9.83 13.68
CA ASP A 39 5.25 -8.55 14.35
C ASP A 39 3.75 -8.38 14.64
N THR A 40 3.28 -8.97 15.73
CA THR A 40 1.92 -8.79 16.28
C THR A 40 1.67 -7.38 16.84
N ASP A 41 2.71 -6.54 16.95
CA ASP A 41 2.62 -5.18 17.48
C ASP A 41 2.33 -4.15 16.37
N ARG A 42 2.56 -4.53 15.10
CA ARG A 42 2.51 -3.65 13.94
C ARG A 42 1.20 -2.87 13.86
N GLU A 43 0.07 -3.53 14.09
CA GLU A 43 -1.25 -2.91 13.97
C GLU A 43 -1.41 -1.69 14.89
N ARG A 44 -0.96 -1.78 16.15
CA ARG A 44 -0.99 -0.64 17.07
C ARG A 44 -0.12 0.52 16.56
N ARG A 45 1.01 0.22 15.92
CA ARG A 45 1.99 1.24 15.50
C ARG A 45 1.62 1.91 14.18
N VAL A 46 1.08 1.16 13.22
CA VAL A 46 0.88 1.64 11.83
C VAL A 46 -0.57 1.55 11.35
N GLY A 47 -1.49 1.03 12.17
CA GLY A 47 -2.92 0.94 11.87
C GLY A 47 -3.33 -0.30 11.08
N PHE A 48 -2.45 -1.29 10.90
CA PHE A 48 -2.78 -2.57 10.24
C PHE A 48 -1.79 -3.67 10.62
N ALA A 49 -2.28 -4.92 10.69
CA ALA A 49 -1.49 -6.11 11.00
C ALA A 49 -0.28 -6.29 10.06
N GLU A 50 0.72 -7.09 10.47
CA GLU A 50 1.79 -7.50 9.57
C GLU A 50 1.23 -8.22 8.34
N VAL A 51 1.81 -7.94 7.17
CA VAL A 51 1.42 -8.54 5.90
C VAL A 51 2.42 -9.59 5.49
N ILE A 52 1.91 -10.77 5.15
CA ILE A 52 2.72 -11.92 4.78
C ILE A 52 3.11 -11.79 3.31
N TYR A 53 4.37 -11.44 3.03
CA TYR A 53 4.91 -11.54 1.66
C TYR A 53 5.17 -13.02 1.30
N CYS A 54 4.35 -13.65 0.47
CA CYS A 54 4.42 -15.09 0.21
C CYS A 54 5.59 -15.57 -0.67
N PRO A 55 6.06 -14.84 -1.70
CA PRO A 55 7.10 -15.35 -2.60
C PRO A 55 8.38 -15.72 -1.85
N GLY A 56 8.89 -16.93 -2.10
CA GLY A 56 10.11 -17.46 -1.49
C GLY A 56 9.93 -18.06 -0.09
N LYS A 57 8.74 -17.99 0.52
CA LYS A 57 8.46 -18.66 1.80
C LYS A 57 8.11 -20.14 1.60
N THR A 58 8.59 -20.98 2.53
CA THR A 58 8.18 -22.39 2.63
C THR A 58 6.80 -22.52 3.26
N ASP A 59 6.13 -23.65 3.07
CA ASP A 59 4.82 -23.91 3.68
C ASP A 59 4.87 -23.88 5.21
N ASP A 60 5.96 -24.34 5.83
CA ASP A 60 6.13 -24.28 7.28
C ASP A 60 6.27 -22.84 7.79
N GLN A 61 7.03 -22.01 7.06
CA GLN A 61 7.11 -20.56 7.37
C GLN A 61 5.74 -19.88 7.22
N LEU A 62 4.96 -20.26 6.20
CA LEU A 62 3.61 -19.73 5.97
C LEU A 62 2.63 -20.16 7.06
N ARG A 63 2.66 -21.43 7.47
CA ARG A 63 1.82 -21.94 8.56
C ARG A 63 2.15 -21.27 9.89
N ASP A 64 3.44 -21.11 10.21
CA ASP A 64 3.89 -20.46 11.44
C ASP A 64 3.46 -18.98 11.51
N VAL A 65 3.74 -18.21 10.45
CA VAL A 65 3.37 -16.79 10.41
C VAL A 65 1.86 -16.62 10.37
N GLY A 66 1.16 -17.43 9.57
CA GLY A 66 -0.30 -17.40 9.45
C GLY A 66 -0.98 -17.69 10.77
N LYS A 67 -0.63 -18.80 11.43
CA LYS A 67 -1.20 -19.18 12.73
C LYS A 67 -1.05 -18.06 13.77
N THR A 68 0.11 -17.40 13.79
CA THR A 68 0.39 -16.33 14.74
C THR A 68 -0.43 -15.08 14.42
N LEU A 69 -0.37 -14.58 13.19
CA LEU A 69 -1.04 -13.33 12.82
C LEU A 69 -2.57 -13.48 12.83
N PHE A 70 -3.11 -14.59 12.31
CA PHE A 70 -4.56 -14.83 12.28
C PHE A 70 -5.17 -15.00 13.68
N ALA A 71 -4.39 -15.38 14.69
CA ALA A 71 -4.86 -15.47 16.07
C ALA A 71 -4.85 -14.11 16.80
N ASN A 72 -4.06 -13.15 16.33
CA ASN A 72 -3.84 -11.86 17.01
C ASN A 72 -4.54 -10.68 16.35
N HIS A 73 -5.03 -10.82 15.13
CA HIS A 73 -5.61 -9.73 14.35
C HIS A 73 -6.91 -10.16 13.66
N GLU A 74 -7.86 -9.23 13.54
CA GLU A 74 -9.12 -9.46 12.83
C GLU A 74 -8.91 -9.56 11.31
N ASN A 75 -8.01 -8.73 10.80
CA ASN A 75 -7.73 -8.62 9.37
C ASN A 75 -6.23 -8.84 9.10
N VAL A 76 -5.90 -9.76 8.21
CA VAL A 76 -4.51 -10.07 7.83
C VAL A 76 -4.44 -10.36 6.33
N LEU A 77 -3.44 -9.80 5.66
CA LEU A 77 -3.18 -10.01 4.24
C LEU A 77 -1.93 -10.88 4.02
N ALA A 78 -1.96 -11.67 2.97
CA ALA A 78 -0.84 -12.43 2.44
C ALA A 78 -0.73 -12.19 0.92
N THR A 79 0.26 -11.40 0.52
CA THR A 79 0.38 -10.87 -0.85
C THR A 79 1.18 -11.78 -1.75
N ARG A 80 0.85 -11.74 -3.05
CA ARG A 80 1.48 -12.52 -4.12
C ARG A 80 1.50 -14.03 -3.86
N ALA A 81 0.52 -14.53 -3.13
CA ALA A 81 0.34 -15.94 -2.82
C ALA A 81 0.07 -16.74 -4.10
N THR A 82 0.64 -17.94 -4.20
CA THR A 82 0.12 -18.94 -5.14
C THR A 82 -1.09 -19.65 -4.54
N PRO A 83 -1.91 -20.37 -5.34
CA PRO A 83 -3.00 -21.18 -4.80
C PRO A 83 -2.53 -22.17 -3.72
N GLY A 84 -1.40 -22.86 -3.94
CA GLY A 84 -0.84 -23.78 -2.95
C GLY A 84 -0.39 -23.09 -1.65
N GLN A 85 0.14 -21.86 -1.74
CA GLN A 85 0.48 -21.07 -0.55
C GLN A 85 -0.78 -20.60 0.19
N ALA A 86 -1.85 -20.27 -0.53
CA ALA A 86 -3.14 -19.98 0.10
C ALA A 86 -3.72 -21.21 0.82
N ASP A 87 -3.57 -22.40 0.23
CA ASP A 87 -3.99 -23.66 0.87
C ASP A 87 -3.14 -24.01 2.10
N ALA A 88 -1.85 -23.73 2.08
CA ALA A 88 -1.00 -23.85 3.27
C ALA A 88 -1.48 -22.94 4.41
N LEU A 89 -1.89 -21.70 4.10
CA LEU A 89 -2.50 -20.80 5.09
C LEU A 89 -3.88 -21.30 5.57
N ARG A 90 -4.72 -21.85 4.67
CA ARG A 90 -6.01 -22.46 5.04
C ARG A 90 -5.88 -23.64 5.99
N SER A 91 -4.78 -24.39 5.92
CA SER A 91 -4.56 -25.52 6.82
C SER A 91 -4.44 -25.11 8.30
N VAL A 92 -4.11 -23.84 8.58
CA VAL A 92 -4.04 -23.28 9.95
C VAL A 92 -5.19 -22.32 10.28
N ALA A 93 -5.87 -21.77 9.27
CA ALA A 93 -7.06 -20.93 9.41
C ALA A 93 -8.04 -21.21 8.24
N PRO A 94 -9.02 -22.11 8.40
CA PRO A 94 -9.92 -22.53 7.32
C PRO A 94 -10.72 -21.39 6.68
N GLU A 95 -10.91 -20.27 7.40
CA GLU A 95 -11.61 -19.08 6.92
C GLU A 95 -10.81 -18.21 5.93
N VAL A 96 -9.55 -18.55 5.65
CA VAL A 96 -8.72 -17.80 4.69
C VAL A 96 -9.36 -17.77 3.31
N LEU A 97 -9.67 -16.55 2.86
CA LEU A 97 -10.16 -16.22 1.53
C LEU A 97 -8.97 -16.06 0.56
N TYR A 98 -9.25 -16.20 -0.74
CA TYR A 98 -8.24 -16.00 -1.78
C TYR A 98 -8.83 -15.20 -2.94
N ASN A 99 -8.29 -14.00 -3.17
CA ASN A 99 -8.48 -13.23 -4.39
C ASN A 99 -7.50 -13.79 -5.43
N GLU A 100 -8.00 -14.63 -6.33
CA GLU A 100 -7.19 -15.27 -7.37
C GLU A 100 -6.59 -14.26 -8.37
N PRO A 101 -7.34 -13.29 -8.93
CA PRO A 101 -6.78 -12.30 -9.84
C PRO A 101 -5.59 -11.53 -9.26
N GLY A 102 -5.73 -11.02 -8.02
CA GLY A 102 -4.73 -10.25 -7.31
C GLY A 102 -3.69 -11.08 -6.56
N ARG A 103 -3.86 -12.41 -6.53
CA ARG A 103 -2.99 -13.34 -5.81
C ARG A 103 -2.84 -12.98 -4.33
N VAL A 104 -3.94 -12.67 -3.68
CA VAL A 104 -3.96 -12.28 -2.26
C VAL A 104 -4.76 -13.30 -1.46
N ALA A 105 -4.11 -13.95 -0.49
CA ALA A 105 -4.80 -14.73 0.53
C ALA A 105 -5.02 -13.84 1.76
N TYR A 106 -6.16 -13.95 2.44
CA TYR A 106 -6.48 -13.03 3.53
C TYR A 106 -7.54 -13.54 4.50
N VAL A 107 -7.53 -12.97 5.70
CA VAL A 107 -8.61 -13.06 6.69
C VAL A 107 -9.19 -11.65 6.81
N HIS A 108 -10.52 -11.53 6.78
CA HIS A 108 -11.25 -10.25 6.82
C HIS A 108 -12.48 -10.37 7.73
N ARG A 109 -12.23 -10.41 9.04
CA ARG A 109 -13.28 -10.60 10.06
C ARG A 109 -14.00 -9.29 10.38
N ASP A 110 -13.27 -8.17 10.48
CA ASP A 110 -13.87 -6.85 10.62
C ASP A 110 -14.01 -6.19 9.24
N GLN A 111 -15.24 -6.07 8.77
CA GLN A 111 -15.57 -5.49 7.46
C GLN A 111 -16.08 -4.05 7.56
N THR A 112 -15.85 -3.38 8.70
CA THR A 112 -16.29 -2.00 8.90
C THR A 112 -15.59 -1.08 7.92
N ILE A 113 -16.38 -0.31 7.17
CA ILE A 113 -15.86 0.76 6.32
C ILE A 113 -15.55 1.97 7.17
N THR A 114 -14.26 2.30 7.29
CA THR A 114 -13.73 3.38 8.10
C THR A 114 -13.17 4.54 7.27
N GLY A 115 -12.91 4.31 5.97
CA GLY A 115 -12.44 5.35 5.06
C GLY A 115 -13.51 6.41 4.74
N VAL A 116 -13.10 7.68 4.64
CA VAL A 116 -14.02 8.80 4.46
C VAL A 116 -14.62 8.85 3.06
N GLY A 117 -13.83 8.49 2.04
CA GLY A 117 -14.24 8.50 0.64
C GLY A 117 -13.99 7.17 -0.07
N THR A 118 -14.06 7.23 -1.40
CA THR A 118 -13.80 6.08 -2.28
C THR A 118 -12.38 6.17 -2.83
N ILE A 119 -11.68 5.04 -2.91
CA ILE A 119 -10.41 4.92 -3.62
C ILE A 119 -10.71 4.36 -5.01
N ALA A 120 -10.39 5.12 -6.07
CA ALA A 120 -10.42 4.58 -7.44
C ALA A 120 -9.15 3.78 -7.71
N ILE A 121 -9.28 2.64 -8.38
CA ILE A 121 -8.17 1.79 -8.81
C ILE A 121 -8.31 1.53 -10.29
N ILE A 122 -7.33 2.01 -11.05
CA ILE A 122 -7.34 2.03 -12.50
C ILE A 122 -6.25 1.10 -13.02
N SER A 123 -6.56 0.24 -13.99
CA SER A 123 -5.54 -0.51 -14.75
C SER A 123 -5.46 -0.02 -16.20
N ALA A 124 -4.24 0.12 -16.73
CA ALA A 124 -4.04 0.48 -18.12
C ALA A 124 -4.41 -0.66 -19.07
N GLY A 125 -3.97 -1.88 -18.77
CA GLY A 125 -4.34 -3.07 -19.54
C GLY A 125 -4.91 -4.18 -18.68
N THR A 126 -5.37 -5.24 -19.34
CA THR A 126 -5.78 -6.49 -18.67
C THR A 126 -4.60 -7.18 -17.98
N THR A 127 -3.39 -7.08 -18.53
CA THR A 127 -2.18 -7.64 -17.90
C THR A 127 -1.77 -6.93 -16.61
N ASP A 128 -2.25 -5.71 -16.39
CA ASP A 128 -2.01 -4.95 -15.16
C ASP A 128 -3.02 -5.30 -14.04
N ILE A 129 -4.09 -6.05 -14.36
CA ILE A 129 -5.16 -6.41 -13.42
C ILE A 129 -4.65 -7.12 -12.17
N PRO A 130 -3.66 -8.05 -12.20
CA PRO A 130 -3.19 -8.68 -10.96
C PRO A 130 -2.64 -7.68 -9.94
N VAL A 131 -1.92 -6.65 -10.40
CA VAL A 131 -1.40 -5.61 -9.49
C VAL A 131 -2.52 -4.68 -9.03
N ALA A 132 -3.50 -4.39 -9.90
CA ALA A 132 -4.69 -3.61 -9.54
C ALA A 132 -5.59 -4.34 -8.52
N GLU A 133 -5.78 -5.64 -8.66
CA GLU A 133 -6.55 -6.46 -7.73
C GLU A 133 -5.82 -6.68 -6.39
N GLU A 134 -4.48 -6.77 -6.40
CA GLU A 134 -3.69 -6.72 -5.15
C GLU A 134 -3.97 -5.41 -4.40
N ALA A 135 -3.97 -4.27 -5.10
CA ALA A 135 -4.30 -2.98 -4.51
C ALA A 135 -5.76 -2.92 -4.02
N ALA A 136 -6.70 -3.42 -4.81
CA ALA A 136 -8.13 -3.39 -4.50
C ALA A 136 -8.46 -4.23 -3.26
N CYS A 137 -8.01 -5.48 -3.24
CA CYS A 137 -8.17 -6.37 -2.10
C CYS A 137 -7.51 -5.79 -0.85
N THR A 138 -6.30 -5.21 -0.98
CA THR A 138 -5.63 -4.54 0.14
C THR A 138 -6.46 -3.39 0.69
N ALA A 139 -6.93 -2.48 -0.16
CA ALA A 139 -7.70 -1.31 0.27
C ALA A 139 -9.04 -1.70 0.93
N GLU A 140 -9.72 -2.72 0.41
CA GLU A 140 -10.97 -3.25 0.98
C GLU A 140 -10.75 -3.86 2.37
N VAL A 141 -9.74 -4.72 2.53
CA VAL A 141 -9.42 -5.34 3.84
C VAL A 141 -8.94 -4.30 4.86
N MET A 142 -8.43 -3.15 4.38
CA MET A 142 -8.11 -1.98 5.21
C MET A 142 -9.31 -1.06 5.46
N GLY A 143 -10.56 -1.47 5.16
CA GLY A 143 -11.77 -0.73 5.50
C GLY A 143 -12.13 0.42 4.56
N ASN A 144 -11.72 0.37 3.28
CA ASN A 144 -12.05 1.40 2.29
C ASN A 144 -13.13 0.95 1.30
N ARG A 145 -13.93 1.91 0.81
CA ARG A 145 -14.70 1.73 -0.42
C ARG A 145 -13.75 1.82 -1.62
N VAL A 146 -13.88 0.88 -2.55
CA VAL A 146 -13.06 0.82 -3.76
C VAL A 146 -13.95 0.88 -5.00
N HIS A 147 -13.53 1.69 -5.97
CA HIS A 147 -14.09 1.74 -7.32
C HIS A 147 -13.04 1.26 -8.33
N ARG A 148 -13.36 0.25 -9.12
CA ARG A 148 -12.43 -0.42 -10.05
C ARG A 148 -12.73 0.00 -11.49
N VAL A 149 -11.70 0.43 -12.22
CA VAL A 149 -11.78 0.78 -13.65
C VAL A 149 -10.66 0.06 -14.39
N TYR A 150 -10.99 -0.91 -15.24
CA TYR A 150 -9.99 -1.76 -15.89
C TYR A 150 -9.86 -1.52 -17.38
N ASP A 151 -8.65 -1.77 -17.88
CA ASP A 151 -8.31 -1.75 -19.31
C ASP A 151 -8.55 -0.40 -20.00
N VAL A 152 -8.19 0.70 -19.34
CA VAL A 152 -8.39 2.09 -19.83
C VAL A 152 -7.09 2.76 -20.27
N GLY A 153 -6.17 1.99 -20.84
CA GLY A 153 -4.84 2.43 -21.26
C GLY A 153 -4.82 3.50 -22.34
N VAL A 154 -3.66 4.16 -22.47
CA VAL A 154 -3.49 5.37 -23.29
C VAL A 154 -3.66 5.16 -24.80
N ALA A 155 -3.51 3.92 -25.29
CA ALA A 155 -3.77 3.58 -26.70
C ALA A 155 -5.23 3.84 -27.11
N GLY A 156 -6.16 3.84 -26.15
CA GLY A 156 -7.54 4.25 -26.35
C GLY A 156 -7.95 5.29 -25.32
N LEU A 157 -7.39 6.49 -25.42
CA LEU A 157 -7.58 7.58 -24.44
C LEU A 157 -9.07 7.86 -24.10
N HIS A 158 -9.98 7.67 -25.06
CA HIS A 158 -11.42 7.81 -24.83
C HIS A 158 -11.95 6.91 -23.70
N ARG A 159 -11.32 5.77 -23.42
CA ARG A 159 -11.74 4.84 -22.37
C ARG A 159 -11.54 5.42 -20.97
N VAL A 160 -10.39 6.04 -20.69
CA VAL A 160 -10.19 6.72 -19.40
C VAL A 160 -11.02 8.01 -19.31
N LEU A 161 -11.17 8.73 -20.43
CA LEU A 161 -11.98 9.96 -20.47
C LEU A 161 -13.46 9.70 -20.16
N ALA A 162 -13.99 8.52 -20.51
CA ALA A 162 -15.37 8.13 -20.21
C ALA A 162 -15.66 8.04 -18.71
N HIS A 163 -14.63 7.84 -17.88
CA HIS A 163 -14.74 7.74 -16.42
C HIS A 163 -14.31 9.01 -15.69
N ARG A 164 -14.05 10.12 -16.40
CA ARG A 164 -13.49 11.34 -15.81
C ARG A 164 -14.26 11.81 -14.57
N ASP A 165 -15.59 11.89 -14.66
CA ASP A 165 -16.42 12.43 -13.58
C ASP A 165 -16.46 11.46 -12.38
N GLU A 166 -16.51 10.15 -12.64
CA GLU A 166 -16.43 9.12 -11.60
C GLU A 166 -15.08 9.17 -10.85
N LEU A 167 -13.98 9.40 -11.58
CA LEU A 167 -12.64 9.53 -11.00
C LEU A 167 -12.51 10.83 -10.18
N GLU A 168 -13.10 11.93 -10.65
CA GLU A 168 -13.12 13.18 -9.93
C GLU A 168 -13.93 13.08 -8.62
N ASP A 169 -14.95 12.24 -8.54
CA ASP A 169 -15.73 12.03 -7.32
C ASP A 169 -15.02 11.18 -6.25
N THR A 170 -13.85 10.61 -6.56
CA THR A 170 -13.07 9.80 -5.61
C THR A 170 -12.19 10.65 -4.70
N HIS A 171 -11.66 10.05 -3.63
CA HIS A 171 -10.77 10.73 -2.69
C HIS A 171 -9.29 10.55 -3.03
N VAL A 172 -8.93 9.36 -3.54
CA VAL A 172 -7.57 9.01 -3.98
C VAL A 172 -7.68 8.10 -5.19
N VAL A 173 -6.79 8.27 -6.18
CA VAL A 173 -6.74 7.41 -7.37
C VAL A 173 -5.44 6.63 -7.38
N ILE A 174 -5.52 5.31 -7.50
CA ILE A 174 -4.39 4.42 -7.77
C ILE A 174 -4.40 4.10 -9.25
N VAL A 175 -3.29 4.32 -9.94
CA VAL A 175 -3.17 4.05 -11.38
C VAL A 175 -2.06 3.05 -11.61
N VAL A 176 -2.44 1.87 -12.11
CA VAL A 176 -1.56 0.73 -12.35
C VAL A 176 -1.30 0.61 -13.85
N ALA A 177 -0.04 0.71 -14.26
CA ALA A 177 0.32 0.65 -15.68
C ALA A 177 1.75 0.14 -15.91
N GLY A 178 1.89 -0.74 -16.91
CA GLY A 178 3.18 -1.15 -17.46
C GLY A 178 3.59 -0.35 -18.69
N MET A 179 4.37 -0.99 -19.57
CA MET A 179 4.88 -0.41 -20.82
C MET A 179 5.69 0.87 -20.56
N GLU A 180 5.29 2.00 -21.13
CA GLU A 180 5.87 3.33 -20.90
C GLU A 180 5.34 4.05 -19.65
N GLY A 181 4.37 3.46 -18.93
CA GLY A 181 3.83 4.03 -17.69
C GLY A 181 3.13 5.38 -17.87
N ALA A 182 2.51 5.63 -19.03
CA ALA A 182 1.95 6.95 -19.37
C ALA A 182 0.61 7.28 -18.69
N LEU A 183 -0.19 6.27 -18.32
CA LEU A 183 -1.56 6.48 -17.81
C LEU A 183 -1.63 7.36 -16.55
N PRO A 184 -0.76 7.23 -15.54
CA PRO A 184 -0.80 8.11 -14.37
C PRO A 184 -0.63 9.60 -14.70
N SER A 185 0.20 9.94 -15.69
CA SER A 185 0.38 11.32 -16.15
C SER A 185 -0.90 11.87 -16.79
N VAL A 186 -1.61 11.03 -17.54
CA VAL A 186 -2.92 11.39 -18.11
C VAL A 186 -3.92 11.64 -16.97
N VAL A 187 -4.07 10.69 -16.06
CA VAL A 187 -5.03 10.78 -14.95
C VAL A 187 -4.73 11.98 -14.04
N GLY A 188 -3.45 12.24 -13.73
CA GLY A 188 -3.06 13.42 -12.94
C GLY A 188 -3.35 14.76 -13.63
N GLY A 189 -3.57 14.78 -14.95
CA GLY A 189 -4.08 15.94 -15.68
C GLY A 189 -5.60 16.02 -15.78
N LEU A 190 -6.31 14.92 -15.45
CA LEU A 190 -7.77 14.82 -15.56
C LEU A 190 -8.51 15.12 -14.25
N VAL A 191 -7.89 14.81 -13.10
CA VAL A 191 -8.52 14.93 -11.79
C VAL A 191 -7.76 15.85 -10.85
N SER A 192 -8.48 16.44 -9.90
CA SER A 192 -7.89 17.25 -8.81
C SER A 192 -7.44 16.42 -7.59
N ARG A 193 -7.52 15.09 -7.69
CA ARG A 193 -7.28 14.15 -6.58
C ARG A 193 -5.83 13.64 -6.55
N PRO A 194 -5.31 13.25 -5.37
CA PRO A 194 -4.00 12.60 -5.28
C PRO A 194 -3.96 11.34 -6.15
N VAL A 195 -2.89 11.19 -6.93
CA VAL A 195 -2.67 10.04 -7.81
C VAL A 195 -1.48 9.24 -7.30
N ILE A 196 -1.68 7.96 -7.01
CA ILE A 196 -0.61 7.01 -6.68
C ILE A 196 -0.37 6.10 -7.89
N ALA A 197 0.77 6.28 -8.53
CA ALA A 197 1.20 5.52 -9.68
C ALA A 197 1.91 4.23 -9.27
N VAL A 198 1.46 3.10 -9.83
CA VAL A 198 2.03 1.77 -9.63
C VAL A 198 2.59 1.29 -10.96
N PRO A 199 3.92 1.38 -11.17
CA PRO A 199 4.53 0.80 -12.35
C PRO A 199 4.42 -0.72 -12.26
N THR A 200 4.06 -1.39 -13.35
CA THR A 200 4.09 -2.86 -13.40
C THR A 200 5.30 -3.33 -14.20
N SER A 201 5.71 -4.58 -13.97
CA SER A 201 6.75 -5.25 -14.76
C SER A 201 6.28 -5.63 -16.17
N VAL A 202 5.03 -5.33 -16.53
CA VAL A 202 4.45 -5.59 -17.85
C VAL A 202 5.16 -4.78 -18.93
N GLY A 203 5.46 -5.45 -20.03
CA GLY A 203 5.93 -4.84 -21.27
C GLY A 203 6.97 -5.68 -21.98
N TYR A 204 7.35 -5.26 -23.18
CA TYR A 204 8.35 -5.94 -24.00
C TYR A 204 9.77 -5.53 -23.60
N GLY A 205 10.80 -6.06 -24.26
CA GLY A 205 12.21 -5.96 -23.84
C GLY A 205 12.69 -4.59 -23.31
N THR A 206 12.22 -3.47 -23.87
CA THR A 206 12.58 -2.12 -23.41
C THR A 206 11.85 -1.66 -22.14
N SER A 207 10.91 -2.44 -21.60
CA SER A 207 10.32 -2.23 -20.28
C SER A 207 11.34 -2.49 -19.17
N PHE A 208 12.32 -3.38 -19.43
CA PHE A 208 13.33 -3.82 -18.45
C PHE A 208 12.71 -4.24 -17.11
N GLY A 209 11.63 -5.03 -17.17
CA GLY A 209 10.90 -5.48 -15.98
C GLY A 209 10.22 -4.34 -15.23
N GLY A 210 9.72 -3.31 -15.94
CA GLY A 210 8.99 -2.17 -15.36
C GLY A 210 9.85 -0.95 -15.04
N VAL A 211 11.16 -0.99 -15.24
CA VAL A 211 12.06 0.16 -15.01
C VAL A 211 11.67 1.35 -15.91
N THR A 212 11.28 1.08 -17.16
CA THR A 212 10.83 2.16 -18.06
C THR A 212 9.54 2.81 -17.57
N ALA A 213 8.56 2.02 -17.13
CA ALA A 213 7.33 2.55 -16.53
C ALA A 213 7.64 3.35 -15.25
N LEU A 214 8.48 2.82 -14.36
CA LEU A 214 8.89 3.49 -13.12
C LEU A 214 9.53 4.86 -13.39
N LEU A 215 10.52 4.91 -14.30
CA LEU A 215 11.20 6.16 -14.64
C LEU A 215 10.26 7.13 -15.38
N GLY A 216 9.37 6.63 -16.24
CA GLY A 216 8.35 7.43 -16.90
C GLY A 216 7.40 8.10 -15.91
N MET A 217 6.89 7.34 -14.94
CA MET A 217 6.00 7.83 -13.89
C MET A 217 6.71 8.83 -12.95
N LEU A 218 7.97 8.58 -12.58
CA LEU A 218 8.77 9.49 -11.73
C LEU A 218 9.09 10.82 -12.43
N ASN A 219 9.23 10.80 -13.77
CA ASN A 219 9.46 11.99 -14.58
C ASN A 219 8.16 12.70 -15.00
N SER A 220 7.00 12.25 -14.51
CA SER A 220 5.73 12.88 -14.82
C SER A 220 5.72 14.37 -14.42
N CYS A 221 5.21 15.22 -15.31
CA CYS A 221 5.00 16.63 -15.02
C CYS A 221 3.64 16.92 -14.36
N ALA A 222 2.76 15.91 -14.27
CA ALA A 222 1.45 16.07 -13.65
C ALA A 222 1.63 16.23 -12.12
N PRO A 223 1.22 17.37 -11.53
CA PRO A 223 1.33 17.57 -10.09
C PRO A 223 0.41 16.59 -9.36
N GLY A 224 0.84 16.13 -8.18
CA GLY A 224 0.04 15.21 -7.36
C GLY A 224 0.19 13.73 -7.69
N VAL A 225 1.03 13.38 -8.69
CA VAL A 225 1.45 11.99 -8.94
C VAL A 225 2.58 11.61 -7.98
N THR A 226 2.37 10.55 -7.20
CA THR A 226 3.41 9.90 -6.37
C THR A 226 3.59 8.46 -6.82
N VAL A 227 4.82 7.96 -6.86
CA VAL A 227 5.13 6.64 -7.44
C VAL A 227 5.55 5.66 -6.36
N VAL A 228 5.02 4.44 -6.40
CA VAL A 228 5.49 3.31 -5.57
C VAL A 228 6.42 2.39 -6.36
N ASN A 229 6.96 1.36 -5.69
CA ASN A 229 7.82 0.38 -6.34
C ASN A 229 7.05 -0.46 -7.39
N ILE A 230 7.81 -1.13 -8.26
CA ILE A 230 7.27 -1.98 -9.33
C ILE A 230 6.43 -3.12 -8.75
N ASP A 231 5.26 -3.35 -9.35
CA ASP A 231 4.26 -4.34 -8.97
C ASP A 231 3.74 -4.19 -7.52
N ASN A 232 3.94 -3.04 -6.88
CA ASN A 232 3.61 -2.86 -5.46
C ASN A 232 2.18 -2.33 -5.25
N GLY A 233 1.19 -3.12 -5.66
CA GLY A 233 -0.23 -2.81 -5.45
C GLY A 233 -0.57 -2.65 -3.97
N PHE A 234 -0.02 -3.52 -3.13
CA PHE A 234 -0.13 -3.44 -1.67
C PHE A 234 0.34 -2.07 -1.12
N GLY A 235 1.54 -1.63 -1.47
CA GLY A 235 2.10 -0.37 -0.98
C GLY A 235 1.29 0.84 -1.42
N ALA A 236 0.77 0.81 -2.65
CA ALA A 236 -0.10 1.86 -3.16
C ALA A 236 -1.42 1.93 -2.39
N ALA A 237 -2.07 0.79 -2.17
CA ALA A 237 -3.31 0.71 -1.41
C ALA A 237 -3.13 1.10 0.05
N PHE A 238 -2.00 0.74 0.67
CA PHE A 238 -1.68 1.15 2.03
C PHE A 238 -1.53 2.67 2.15
N ALA A 239 -0.81 3.28 1.20
CA ALA A 239 -0.67 4.74 1.16
C ALA A 239 -2.01 5.43 0.89
N ALA A 240 -2.79 4.94 -0.07
CA ALA A 240 -4.12 5.46 -0.40
C ALA A 240 -5.07 5.36 0.80
N SER A 241 -5.08 4.22 1.49
CA SER A 241 -5.87 4.00 2.71
C SER A 241 -5.51 5.02 3.77
N ARG A 242 -4.21 5.24 4.04
CA ARG A 242 -3.81 6.27 5.03
C ARG A 242 -4.30 7.66 4.65
N ILE A 243 -4.20 8.05 3.39
CA ILE A 243 -4.71 9.34 2.90
C ILE A 243 -6.23 9.42 3.08
N ASN A 244 -6.95 8.33 2.82
CA ASN A 244 -8.41 8.24 2.93
C ASN A 244 -8.93 8.13 4.38
N HIS A 245 -8.03 8.16 5.38
CA HIS A 245 -8.33 8.16 6.81
C HIS A 245 -7.76 9.38 7.55
N LEU A 246 -7.27 10.40 6.82
CA LEU A 246 -6.89 11.70 7.38
C LEU A 246 -8.12 12.61 7.55
#